data_AF-A0A951C4J0-F1
#
_entry.id   AF-A0A951C4J0-F1
#
_cell.length_a   1.000
_cell.length_b   1.000
_cell.length_c   1.000
_cell.angle_alpha   90.00
_cell.angle_beta   90.00
_cell.angle_gamma   90.00
#
_symmetry.space_group_name_H-M   'P 1'
#
loop_
_entity.id
_entity.type
_entity.pdbx_description
1 polymer ?
#
loop_
_entity_poly.entity_id
_entity_poly.type
_entity_poly.pdbx_seq_one_letter_code
_entity_poly.pdbx_strand_id
1 'polypeptide(L)'
;MDPLELGLRVGERVRFAQADKARWQTGIVKKIERDGSIGIVDAKGASRAVRAEQVEVRRVGPRGANGWEPLLDRAGRTEQLNLLD
;
A
#
# COMPACT_ATOMS: atom_id res chain seq x y z
N MET A 1 -10.95 -7.66 7.97
CA MET A 1 -9.76 -6.81 7.89
C MET A 1 -10.19 -5.55 7.18
N ASP A 2 -10.33 -4.48 7.94
CA ASP A 2 -10.79 -3.20 7.42
C ASP A 2 -9.65 -2.46 6.72
N PRO A 3 -9.89 -1.77 5.59
CA PRO A 3 -8.86 -0.98 4.91
C PRO A 3 -8.16 0.06 5.78
N LEU A 4 -8.83 0.49 6.85
CA LEU A 4 -8.35 1.42 7.85
C LEU A 4 -7.25 0.83 8.75
N GLU A 5 -7.24 -0.49 8.98
CA GLU A 5 -6.21 -1.16 9.80
C GLU A 5 -4.84 -1.13 9.12
N LEU A 6 -4.80 -1.15 7.78
CA LEU A 6 -3.56 -1.06 7.01
C LEU A 6 -3.12 0.37 6.71
N GLY A 7 -3.88 1.38 7.16
CA GLY A 7 -3.58 2.79 6.95
C GLY A 7 -3.62 3.23 5.47
N LEU A 8 -4.30 2.48 4.59
CA LEU A 8 -4.41 2.77 3.15
C LEU A 8 -5.69 3.53 2.81
N ARG A 9 -5.63 4.36 1.77
CA ARG A 9 -6.80 5.05 1.21
C ARG A 9 -7.08 4.61 -0.22
N VAL A 10 -8.35 4.45 -0.57
CA VAL A 10 -8.77 4.31 -1.97
C VAL A 10 -8.35 5.58 -2.73
N GLY A 11 -7.78 5.40 -3.92
CA GLY A 11 -7.21 6.50 -4.72
C GLY A 11 -5.75 6.81 -4.38
N GLU A 12 -5.19 6.22 -3.32
CA GLU A 12 -3.79 6.43 -2.95
C GLU A 12 -2.84 5.79 -3.97
N ARG A 13 -1.76 6.51 -4.28
CA ARG A 13 -0.71 6.00 -5.17
C ARG A 13 0.26 5.14 -4.37
N VAL A 14 0.45 3.92 -4.86
CA VAL A 14 1.38 2.93 -4.28
C VAL A 14 2.36 2.45 -5.34
N ARG A 15 3.46 1.84 -4.89
CA ARG A 15 4.26 0.98 -5.75
C ARG A 15 4.13 -0.47 -5.31
N PHE A 16 4.23 -1.38 -6.26
CA PHE A 16 4.11 -2.80 -6.01
C PHE A 16 5.06 -3.61 -6.89
N ALA A 17 5.49 -4.75 -6.39
CA ALA A 17 6.16 -5.77 -7.17
C ALA A 17 5.19 -6.94 -7.39
N GLN A 18 5.29 -7.63 -8.53
CA GLN A 18 4.62 -8.92 -8.69
C GLN A 18 5.60 -10.01 -8.24
N ALA A 19 5.11 -11.10 -7.65
CA ALA A 19 5.95 -12.19 -7.16
C ALA A 19 7.00 -12.67 -8.17
N ASP A 20 6.65 -12.72 -9.46
CA ASP A 20 7.55 -13.18 -10.53
C ASP A 20 8.34 -12.03 -11.22
N LYS A 21 8.15 -10.78 -10.80
CA LYS A 21 8.80 -9.61 -11.41
C LYS A 21 9.56 -8.81 -10.37
N ALA A 22 10.89 -8.81 -10.51
CA ALA A 22 11.81 -7.95 -9.75
C ALA A 22 11.63 -6.43 -9.98
N ARG A 23 10.68 -6.01 -10.82
CA ARG A 23 10.46 -4.61 -11.17
C ARG A 23 9.28 -4.04 -10.41
N TRP A 24 9.56 -3.04 -9.58
CA TRP A 24 8.56 -2.18 -8.98
C TRP A 24 7.79 -1.39 -10.04
N GLN A 25 6.48 -1.38 -9.92
CA GLN A 25 5.54 -0.64 -10.75
C GLN A 25 4.67 0.24 -9.86
N THR A 26 4.08 1.28 -10.42
CA THR A 26 3.15 2.15 -9.66
C THR A 26 1.71 1.91 -10.08
N GLY A 27 0.79 2.09 -9.13
CA GLY A 27 -0.64 2.02 -9.38
C GLY A 27 -1.45 2.77 -8.34
N ILE A 28 -2.76 2.70 -8.48
CA ILE A 28 -3.74 3.35 -7.61
C ILE A 28 -4.56 2.30 -6.87
N VAL A 29 -4.66 2.44 -5.55
CA VAL A 29 -5.47 1.57 -4.71
C VAL A 29 -6.96 1.75 -5.06
N LYS A 30 -7.66 0.64 -5.25
CA LYS A 30 -9.10 0.61 -5.49
C LYS A 30 -9.88 0.04 -4.32
N LYS A 31 -9.36 -1.00 -3.69
CA LYS A 31 -9.99 -1.70 -2.57
C LYS A 31 -9.00 -2.62 -1.88
N ILE A 32 -9.41 -3.14 -0.74
CA ILE A 32 -8.82 -4.34 -0.14
C ILE A 32 -9.79 -5.50 -0.40
N GLU A 33 -9.24 -6.60 -0.90
CA GLU A 33 -9.99 -7.82 -1.17
C GLU A 33 -10.23 -8.60 0.14
N ARG A 34 -11.19 -9.53 0.11
CA ARG A 34 -11.55 -10.32 1.30
C ARG A 34 -10.40 -11.16 1.86
N ASP A 35 -9.46 -11.55 1.01
CA ASP A 35 -8.27 -12.32 1.38
C ASP A 35 -7.09 -11.46 1.89
N GLY A 36 -7.32 -10.15 2.08
CA GLY A 36 -6.32 -9.19 2.54
C GLY A 36 -5.40 -8.67 1.43
N SER A 37 -5.56 -9.11 0.18
CA SER A 37 -4.80 -8.54 -0.94
C SER A 37 -5.29 -7.14 -1.31
N ILE A 38 -4.39 -6.33 -1.87
CA ILE A 38 -4.67 -4.96 -2.29
C ILE A 38 -5.06 -4.97 -3.77
N GLY A 39 -6.28 -4.51 -4.06
CA GLY A 39 -6.75 -4.26 -5.41
C GLY A 39 -6.15 -2.95 -5.94
N ILE A 40 -5.29 -3.06 -6.96
CA ILE A 40 -4.55 -1.94 -7.57
C ILE A 40 -4.87 -1.86 -9.06
N VAL A 41 -5.09 -0.65 -9.57
CA VAL A 41 -5.08 -0.38 -11.02
C VAL A 41 -3.71 0.17 -11.41
N ASP A 42 -3.01 -0.55 -12.29
CA ASP A 42 -1.68 -0.15 -12.74
C ASP A 42 -1.73 1.02 -13.75
N ALA A 43 -0.56 1.57 -14.09
CA ALA A 43 -0.46 2.70 -15.01
C ALA A 43 -1.00 2.42 -16.43
N LYS A 44 -1.20 1.15 -16.81
CA LYS A 44 -1.81 0.73 -18.08
C LYS A 44 -3.31 0.48 -17.95
N GLY A 45 -3.90 0.71 -16.77
CA GLY A 45 -5.32 0.49 -16.50
C GLY A 45 -5.68 -0.95 -16.15
N ALA A 46 -4.71 -1.86 -16.02
CA ALA A 46 -5.02 -3.24 -15.67
C ALA A 46 -5.24 -3.39 -14.16
N SER A 47 -6.25 -4.16 -13.78
CA SER A 47 -6.53 -4.51 -12.38
C SER A 47 -5.60 -5.62 -11.90
N ARG A 48 -5.05 -5.47 -10.70
CA ARG A 48 -4.12 -6.37 -10.04
C ARG A 48 -4.55 -6.60 -8.60
N ALA A 49 -4.49 -7.85 -8.15
CA ALA A 49 -4.55 -8.18 -6.72
C ALA A 49 -3.11 -8.46 -6.26
N VAL A 50 -2.64 -7.73 -5.25
CA VAL A 50 -1.24 -7.81 -4.79
C VAL A 50 -1.19 -8.03 -3.29
N ARG A 51 -0.30 -8.92 -2.85
CA ARG A 51 -0.05 -9.21 -1.44
C ARG A 51 0.52 -7.97 -0.72
N ALA A 52 0.11 -7.72 0.52
CA ALA A 52 0.46 -6.50 1.26
C ALA A 52 1.98 -6.34 1.45
N GLU A 53 2.70 -7.47 1.59
CA GLU A 53 4.17 -7.57 1.70
C GLU A 53 4.88 -7.05 0.44
N GLN A 54 4.19 -7.00 -0.69
CA GLN A 54 4.72 -6.56 -1.98
C GLN A 54 4.26 -5.15 -2.36
N VAL A 55 3.63 -4.44 -1.43
CA VAL A 55 3.13 -3.07 -1.62
C VAL A 55 3.93 -2.11 -0.75
N GLU A 56 4.29 -0.99 -1.35
CA GLU A 56 4.86 0.14 -0.63
C GLU A 56 4.06 1.41 -0.91
N VAL A 57 3.96 2.22 0.13
CA VAL A 57 3.21 3.47 0.15
C VAL A 57 4.16 4.66 0.10
N ARG A 58 3.69 5.76 -0.47
CA ARG A 58 4.51 6.98 -0.52
C ARG A 58 4.63 7.56 0.89
N ARG A 59 5.86 7.81 1.31
CA ARG A 59 6.17 8.47 2.57
C ARG A 59 6.85 9.81 2.30
N VAL A 60 6.39 10.88 2.95
CA VAL A 60 7.10 12.15 2.98
C VAL A 60 8.01 12.15 4.21
N GLY A 61 9.33 12.20 3.99
CA GLY A 61 10.31 12.27 5.06
C GLY A 61 10.39 13.65 5.73
N PRO A 62 11.16 13.78 6.82
CA PRO A 62 11.20 14.98 7.68
C PRO A 62 11.57 16.30 6.98
N ARG A 63 12.19 16.21 5.79
CA ARG A 63 12.61 17.36 4.96
C ARG A 63 11.95 17.38 3.58
N GLY A 64 10.76 16.80 3.44
CA GLY A 64 10.06 16.71 2.16
C GLY A 64 10.62 15.66 1.18
N ALA A 65 11.56 14.83 1.64
CA ALA A 65 12.11 13.74 0.84
C ALA A 65 10.99 12.75 0.50
N ASN A 66 10.78 12.48 -0.79
CA ASN A 66 9.83 11.48 -1.24
C ASN A 66 10.48 10.10 -1.14
N GLY A 67 9.99 9.28 -0.23
CA GLY A 67 10.38 7.89 -0.08
C GLY A 67 9.21 6.94 -0.33
N TRP A 68 9.55 5.66 -0.35
CA TRP A 68 8.57 4.58 -0.29
C TRP A 68 8.85 3.80 0.99
N GLU A 69 7.79 3.32 1.63
CA GLU A 69 7.90 2.47 2.81
C GLU A 69 7.00 1.23 2.67
N PRO A 70 7.37 0.09 3.25
CA PRO A 70 6.53 -1.09 3.29
C PRO A 70 5.14 -0.77 3.86
N LEU A 71 4.10 -1.30 3.21
CA LEU A 71 2.73 -1.13 3.66
C LEU A 71 2.53 -1.64 5.10
N LEU A 72 3.13 -2.79 5.42
CA LEU A 72 3.01 -3.39 6.75
C LEU A 72 3.66 -2.54 7.85
N ASP A 73 4.74 -1.82 7.55
CA ASP A 73 5.36 -0.88 8.51
C ASP A 73 4.45 0.33 8.78
N ARG A 74 3.70 0.79 7.76
CA ARG A 74 2.69 1.85 7.94
C ARG A 74 1.48 1.36 8.73
N ALA A 75 1.03 0.13 8.47
CA ALA A 75 -0.07 -0.50 9.21
C ALA A 75 0.26 -0.53 10.71
N GLY A 76 1.41 -1.10 11.08
CA GLY A 76 1.83 -1.18 12.49
C GLY A 76 1.92 0.18 13.20
N ARG A 77 2.37 1.25 12.51
CA ARG A 77 2.34 2.61 13.10
C ARG A 77 0.93 3.17 13.26
N THR A 78 0.03 2.86 12.34
CA THR A 78 -1.37 3.31 12.42
C THR A 78 -2.09 2.60 13.55
N GLU A 79 -1.87 1.30 13.70
CA GLU A 79 -2.40 0.50 14.81
C GLU A 79 -1.87 0.99 16.16
N GLN A 80 -0.58 1.34 16.25
CA GLN A 80 0.00 1.90 17.47
C GLN A 80 -0.61 3.25 17.88
N LEU A 81 -1.02 4.08 16.92
CA LEU A 81 -1.70 5.35 17.21
C LEU A 81 -3.14 5.14 17.72
N ASN A 82 -3.84 4.10 17.23
CA ASN A 82 -5.20 3.79 17.65
C ASN A 82 -5.29 3.09 19.01
N LEU A 83 -4.19 2.50 19.51
CA LEU A 83 -4.16 1.81 20.81
C LEU A 83 -3.89 2.76 21.99
N LEU A 84 -3.47 4.00 21.72
CA LEU A 84 -3.17 5.01 22.73
C LEU A 84 -4.33 5.98 22.99
N ASP A 85 -5.49 5.77 22.35
CA ASP A 85 -6.73 6.56 22.52
C ASP A 85 -7.76 5.79 23.37
#